data_AF-A0A659Q612-F1
#
_entry.id   AF-A0A659Q612-F1
#
_cell.length_a   1.000
_cell.length_b   1.000
_cell.length_c   1.000
_cell.angle_alpha   90.00
_cell.angle_beta   90.00
_cell.angle_gamma   90.00
#
_symmetry.space_group_name_H-M   'P 1'
#
loop_
_entity.id
_entity.type
_entity.pdbx_description
1 polymer ?
#
loop_
_entity_poly.entity_id
_entity_poly.type
_entity_poly.pdbx_seq_one_letter_code
_entity_poly.pdbx_strand_id
1 'polypeptide(L)'
;RTLPPPAQPAIAKAALTNRIREDHQPVTEAQILAPRRWQDESGDLWTVYNRIQESLIKGGLAGRSALGKRSHTRAVKGIDGDLKLNRALWVMAEELQQALS
;
A
#
# COMPACT_ATOMS: atom_id res chain seq x y z
N ARG A 1 -10.48 1.31 14.33
CA ARG A 1 -11.69 1.99 13.80
C ARG A 1 -11.82 1.64 12.33
N THR A 2 -13.04 1.39 11.85
CA THR A 2 -13.31 1.16 10.42
C THR A 2 -13.02 2.43 9.64
N LEU A 3 -12.27 2.33 8.54
CA LEU A 3 -12.00 3.47 7.68
C LEU A 3 -13.26 3.85 6.89
N PRO A 4 -13.57 5.14 6.76
CA PRO A 4 -14.57 5.61 5.79
C PRO A 4 -14.24 5.09 4.38
N PRO A 5 -15.24 4.82 3.53
CA PRO A 5 -15.01 4.33 2.16
C PRO A 5 -13.96 5.11 1.35
N PRO A 6 -13.89 6.46 1.39
CA PRO A 6 -12.86 7.18 0.63
C PRO A 6 -11.46 7.13 1.27
N ALA A 7 -11.35 6.80 2.56
CA ALA A 7 -10.06 6.81 3.25
C ALA A 7 -9.15 5.63 2.84
N GLN A 8 -9.73 4.46 2.52
CA GLN A 8 -8.97 3.28 2.06
C GLN A 8 -8.20 3.54 0.74
N PRO A 9 -8.83 4.01 -0.35
CA PRO A 9 -8.09 4.33 -1.58
C PRO A 9 -7.16 5.53 -1.39
N ALA A 10 -7.49 6.50 -0.51
CA ALA A 10 -6.62 7.64 -0.26
C ALA A 10 -5.28 7.24 0.39
N ILE A 11 -5.31 6.41 1.44
CA ILE A 11 -4.07 5.93 2.08
C ILE A 11 -3.27 5.02 1.14
N ALA A 12 -3.95 4.17 0.36
CA ALA A 12 -3.33 3.33 -0.66
C ALA A 12 -2.59 4.16 -1.73
N LYS A 13 -3.22 5.23 -2.23
CA LYS A 13 -2.60 6.15 -3.18
C LYS A 13 -1.38 6.86 -2.61
N ALA A 14 -1.47 7.34 -1.37
CA ALA A 14 -0.36 7.98 -0.67
C ALA A 14 0.83 7.00 -0.50
N ALA A 15 0.53 5.76 -0.11
CA ALA A 15 1.52 4.69 0.03
C ALA A 15 2.22 4.34 -1.29
N LEU A 16 1.45 4.21 -2.39
CA LEU A 16 2.01 3.96 -3.72
C LEU A 16 2.94 5.08 -4.16
N THR A 17 2.53 6.33 -3.98
CA THR A 17 3.32 7.51 -4.33
C THR A 17 4.62 7.58 -3.51
N ASN A 18 4.59 7.17 -2.24
CA ASN A 18 5.78 7.12 -1.40
C ASN A 18 6.79 6.06 -1.88
N ARG A 19 6.27 4.88 -2.28
CA ARG A 19 7.08 3.72 -2.69
C ARG A 19 7.61 3.83 -4.12
N ILE A 20 6.76 4.26 -5.04
CA ILE A 20 7.03 4.35 -6.48
C ILE A 20 7.05 5.84 -6.82
N ARG A 21 8.26 6.40 -6.87
CA ARG A 21 8.49 7.83 -7.19
C ARG A 21 8.57 8.11 -8.69
N GLU A 22 8.24 7.12 -9.50
CA GLU A 22 8.17 7.25 -10.96
C GLU A 22 6.81 7.82 -11.35
N ASP A 23 6.77 8.59 -12.45
CA ASP A 23 5.52 9.14 -13.00
C ASP A 23 4.53 8.02 -13.36
N HIS A 24 5.05 6.85 -13.75
CA HIS A 24 4.26 5.68 -14.09
C HIS A 24 4.22 4.68 -12.93
N GLN A 25 3.03 4.52 -12.33
CA GLN A 25 2.79 3.47 -11.35
C GLN A 25 2.28 2.21 -12.06
N PRO A 26 3.00 1.08 -11.98
CA PRO A 26 2.62 -0.14 -12.70
C PRO A 26 1.41 -0.86 -12.08
N VAL A 27 0.96 -0.44 -10.89
CA VAL A 27 -0.11 -1.06 -10.11
C VAL A 27 -1.05 0.00 -9.52
N THR A 28 -2.27 -0.42 -9.20
CA THR A 28 -3.35 0.44 -8.69
C THR A 28 -3.54 0.31 -7.18
N GLU A 29 -4.27 1.25 -6.58
CA GLU A 29 -4.68 1.23 -5.18
C GLU A 29 -5.47 -0.04 -4.85
N ALA A 30 -6.38 -0.44 -5.74
CA ALA A 30 -7.17 -1.66 -5.57
C ALA A 30 -6.30 -2.92 -5.48
N GLN A 31 -5.19 -2.97 -6.21
CA GLN A 31 -4.28 -4.12 -6.18
C GLN A 31 -3.49 -4.22 -4.87
N ILE A 32 -3.09 -3.09 -4.27
CA ILE A 32 -2.39 -3.11 -2.98
C ILE A 32 -3.35 -3.25 -1.78
N LEU A 33 -4.63 -2.92 -1.99
CA LEU A 33 -5.70 -3.16 -1.02
C LEU A 33 -6.26 -4.58 -1.10
N ALA A 34 -5.96 -5.34 -2.17
CA ALA A 34 -6.45 -6.69 -2.30
C ALA A 34 -5.91 -7.58 -1.15
N PRO A 35 -6.79 -8.20 -0.34
CA PRO A 35 -6.37 -9.10 0.71
C PRO A 35 -5.67 -10.33 0.10
N ARG A 36 -4.56 -10.76 0.69
CA ARG A 36 -3.90 -12.02 0.31
C ARG A 36 -4.56 -13.24 0.96
N ARG A 37 -5.26 -13.03 2.08
CA ARG A 37 -6.03 -14.03 2.82
C ARG A 37 -7.40 -13.45 3.17
N TRP A 38 -8.43 -14.29 3.15
CA TRP A 38 -9.81 -13.85 3.43
C TRP A 38 -9.97 -13.25 4.83
N GLN A 39 -9.13 -13.65 5.80
CA GLN A 39 -9.13 -13.07 7.15
C GLN A 39 -8.74 -11.59 7.17
N ASP A 40 -8.08 -11.09 6.13
CA ASP A 40 -7.60 -9.71 6.03
C ASP A 40 -8.60 -8.78 5.31
N GLU A 41 -9.86 -9.20 5.10
CA GLU A 41 -10.88 -8.41 4.39
C GLU A 41 -11.39 -7.18 5.17
N SER A 42 -11.11 -7.10 6.49
CA SER A 42 -11.58 -5.99 7.31
C SER A 42 -11.12 -4.63 6.80
N GLY A 43 -12.05 -3.69 6.75
CA GLY A 43 -11.82 -2.29 6.35
C GLY A 43 -11.33 -1.39 7.48
N ASP A 44 -10.90 -1.94 8.62
CA ASP A 44 -10.30 -1.15 9.69
C ASP A 44 -8.89 -0.67 9.36
N LEU A 45 -8.49 0.43 9.99
CA LEU A 45 -7.21 1.11 9.74
C LEU A 45 -6.02 0.15 9.77
N TRP A 46 -5.96 -0.74 10.76
CA TRP A 46 -4.80 -1.60 10.97
C TRP A 46 -4.77 -2.75 9.98
N THR A 47 -5.92 -3.31 9.64
CA THR A 47 -6.01 -4.33 8.58
C THR A 47 -5.67 -3.74 7.21
N VAL A 48 -6.14 -2.53 6.90
CA VAL A 48 -5.81 -1.82 5.66
C VAL A 48 -4.32 -1.47 5.60
N TYR A 49 -3.75 -0.97 6.70
CA TYR A 49 -2.32 -0.72 6.84
C TYR A 49 -1.49 -1.99 6.56
N ASN A 50 -1.85 -3.11 7.18
CA ASN A 50 -1.14 -4.38 7.00
C ASN A 50 -1.20 -4.88 5.56
N ARG A 51 -2.37 -4.81 4.90
CA ARG A 51 -2.52 -5.19 3.49
C ARG A 51 -1.63 -4.38 2.56
N ILE A 52 -1.61 -3.06 2.75
CA ILE A 52 -0.76 -2.15 1.96
C ILE A 52 0.71 -2.47 2.21
N GLN A 53 1.11 -2.57 3.47
CA GLN A 53 2.49 -2.85 3.86
C GLN A 53 2.99 -4.17 3.27
N GLU A 54 2.22 -5.25 3.44
CA GLU A 54 2.57 -6.56 2.91
C GLU A 54 2.65 -6.55 1.39
N SER A 55 1.69 -5.91 0.72
CA SER A 55 1.65 -5.81 -0.74
C SER A 55 2.88 -5.09 -1.31
N LEU A 56 3.31 -4.01 -0.67
CA LEU A 56 4.46 -3.21 -1.09
C LEU A 56 5.80 -3.85 -0.73
N ILE A 57 5.90 -4.52 0.42
CA ILE A 57 7.13 -5.23 0.83
C ILE A 57 7.34 -6.49 0.01
N LYS A 58 6.33 -7.37 -0.08
CA LYS A 58 6.48 -8.63 -0.80
C LYS A 58 6.55 -8.44 -2.30
N GLY A 59 5.95 -7.36 -2.83
CA GLY A 59 5.81 -7.14 -4.26
C GLY A 59 5.06 -8.31 -4.93
N GLY A 60 5.40 -8.57 -6.19
CA GLY A 60 4.80 -9.65 -7.01
C GLY A 60 3.45 -9.28 -7.63
N LEU A 61 2.98 -8.05 -7.44
CA LEU A 61 1.72 -7.58 -8.03
C LEU A 61 1.88 -7.44 -9.53
N ALA A 62 0.92 -7.99 -10.29
CA ALA A 62 0.91 -7.89 -11.74
C ALA A 62 0.68 -6.44 -12.17
N GLY A 63 1.50 -5.96 -13.09
CA GLY A 63 1.44 -4.59 -13.59
C GLY A 63 1.82 -4.50 -15.05
N ARG A 64 1.86 -3.26 -15.55
CA ARG A 64 2.42 -2.94 -16.86
C ARG A 64 3.51 -1.88 -16.72
N SER A 65 4.59 -2.01 -17.46
CA SER A 65 5.61 -0.95 -17.54
C SER A 65 5.09 0.27 -18.29
N ALA A 66 5.82 1.38 -18.23
CA ALA A 66 5.52 2.58 -19.02
C ALA A 66 5.43 2.30 -20.54
N LEU A 67 6.12 1.25 -21.02
CA LEU A 67 6.08 0.79 -22.41
C LEU A 67 4.96 -0.24 -22.68
N GLY A 68 4.02 -0.44 -21.74
CA GLY A 68 2.88 -1.35 -21.87
C GLY A 68 3.19 -2.85 -21.73
N LYS A 69 4.44 -3.23 -21.48
CA LYS A 69 4.83 -4.65 -21.30
C LYS A 69 4.36 -5.18 -19.96
N ARG A 70 3.94 -6.44 -19.91
CA ARG A 70 3.60 -7.13 -18.64
C ARG A 70 4.82 -7.14 -17.71
N SER A 71 4.61 -6.79 -16.46
CA SER A 71 5.64 -6.76 -15.43
C SER A 71 5.06 -7.13 -14.07
N HIS A 72 5.92 -7.31 -13.06
CA HIS A 72 5.52 -7.46 -11.67
C HIS A 72 6.29 -6.49 -10.78
N THR A 73 5.64 -5.98 -9.74
CA THR A 73 6.32 -5.17 -8.72
C THR A 73 7.42 -5.97 -8.04
N ARG A 74 8.52 -5.30 -7.72
CA ARG A 74 9.66 -5.92 -7.02
C ARG A 74 9.44 -5.85 -5.52
N ALA A 75 9.82 -6.91 -4.82
CA ALA A 75 9.92 -6.89 -3.37
C ALA A 75 10.88 -5.78 -2.91
N VAL A 76 10.60 -5.19 -1.74
CA VAL A 76 11.60 -4.38 -1.04
C VAL A 76 12.75 -5.31 -0.64
N LYS A 77 13.98 -4.88 -0.87
CA LYS A 77 15.18 -5.61 -0.46
C LYS A 77 15.98 -4.72 0.47
N GLY A 78 16.33 -5.26 1.64
CA GLY A 78 17.16 -4.58 2.62
C GLY A 78 16.35 -3.86 3.71
N ILE A 79 16.93 -3.86 4.91
CA ILE A 79 16.31 -3.38 6.14
C ILE A 79 15.99 -1.87 6.06
N ASP A 80 16.85 -1.07 5.43
CA ASP A 80 16.64 0.37 5.34
C ASP A 80 15.42 0.74 4.50
N GLY A 81 15.19 0.02 3.40
CA GLY A 81 14.02 0.19 2.55
C GLY A 81 12.73 -0.20 3.27
N ASP A 82 12.76 -1.33 3.98
CA ASP A 82 11.64 -1.81 4.79
C ASP A 82 11.32 -0.82 5.91
N LEU A 83 12.34 -0.36 6.64
CA LEU A 83 12.20 0.58 7.75
C LEU A 83 11.64 1.93 7.28
N LYS A 84 12.11 2.45 6.15
CA LYS A 84 11.62 3.71 5.59
C LYS A 84 10.15 3.61 5.16
N LEU A 85 9.77 2.52 4.49
CA LEU A 85 8.38 2.29 4.09
C LEU A 85 7.47 2.13 5.31
N ASN A 86 7.86 1.30 6.28
CA ASN A 86 7.09 1.07 7.49
C ASN A 86 6.89 2.36 8.30
N ARG A 87 7.93 3.18 8.46
CA ARG A 87 7.82 4.48 9.13
C ARG A 87 6.85 5.42 8.40
N ALA A 88 6.93 5.50 7.08
CA ALA A 88 6.03 6.36 6.30
C ALA A 88 4.57 5.90 6.43
N LEU A 89 4.31 4.59 6.32
CA LEU A 89 2.97 4.04 6.48
C LEU A 89 2.44 4.25 7.90
N TRP A 90 3.30 4.13 8.92
CA TRP A 90 2.92 4.30 10.31
C TRP A 90 2.44 5.73 10.59
N VAL A 91 3.20 6.73 10.13
CA VAL A 91 2.81 8.14 10.27
C VAL A 91 1.46 8.42 9.58
N MET A 92 1.26 7.90 8.36
CA MET A 92 -0.03 8.04 7.67
C MET A 92 -1.19 7.41 8.46
N ALA A 93 -0.95 6.25 9.09
CA ALA A 93 -1.95 5.58 9.90
C ALA A 93 -2.26 6.35 11.18
N GLU A 94 -1.25 6.89 11.87
CA GLU A 94 -1.43 7.73 13.05
C GLU A 94 -2.23 8.99 12.73
N GLU A 95 -1.91 9.70 11.64
CA GLU A 95 -2.66 10.88 11.20
C GLU A 95 -4.14 10.56 10.93
N LEU A 96 -4.41 9.44 10.25
CA LEU A 96 -5.78 8.96 10.03
C LEU A 96 -6.47 8.58 11.33
N GLN A 97 -5.77 7.94 12.26
CA GLN A 97 -6.32 7.60 13.57
C GLN A 97 -6.73 8.86 14.33
N GLN A 98 -5.90 9.91 14.32
CA GLN A 98 -6.22 11.18 14.96
C GLN A 98 -7.40 11.89 14.27
N ALA A 99 -7.43 11.93 12.94
CA ALA A 99 -8.51 12.55 12.18
C ALA A 99 -9.86 11.81 12.34
N LEU A 100 -9.82 10.51 12.64
CA LEU A 100 -11.00 9.69 12.87
C LEU A 100 -11.43 9.67 14.34
N SER A 101 -10.64 10.20 15.27
CA SER A 101 -10.88 10.10 16.72
C SER A 101 -12.03 10.97 17.16
#